data_AF-A0A7S3XMC6-F1
#
_entry.id   AF-A0A7S3XMC6-F1
#
_cell.length_a   1.000
_cell.length_b   1.000
_cell.length_c   1.000
_cell.angle_alpha   90.00
_cell.angle_beta   90.00
_cell.angle_gamma   90.00
#
_symmetry.space_group_name_H-M   'P 1'
#
loop_
_entity.id
_entity.type
_entity.pdbx_description
1 polymer ?
#
loop_
_entity_poly.entity_id
_entity_poly.type
_entity_poly.pdbx_seq_one_letter_code
_entity_poly.pdbx_strand_id
1 'polypeptide(L)'
;RAPPPGGGGGDGANGGGGPGPVIAEIAFDTDTGMWTYKMLRPDKNQPNYVTTVMSTMIELAEGICGEELQYRMSTSHPSRDDWGTQLKKMQGKAVLFRMQKPV
;
A
#
# COMPACT_ATOMS: atom_id res chain seq x y z
N ARG A 1 -52.76 16.20 42.14
CA ARG A 1 -51.42 16.47 41.57
C ARG A 1 -51.35 15.71 40.25
N ALA A 2 -51.32 16.43 39.12
CA ALA A 2 -51.53 15.89 37.77
C ALA A 2 -50.36 14.98 37.29
N PRO A 3 -50.62 14.04 36.36
CA PRO A 3 -49.56 13.32 35.64
C PRO A 3 -48.88 14.27 34.62
N PRO A 4 -47.60 14.02 34.25
CA PRO A 4 -46.90 14.81 33.23
C PRO A 4 -47.50 14.58 31.82
N PRO A 5 -47.44 15.59 30.94
CA PRO A 5 -48.02 15.51 29.60
C PRO A 5 -47.18 14.63 28.68
N GLY A 6 -47.87 13.90 27.81
CA GLY A 6 -47.28 12.93 26.88
C GLY A 6 -46.65 13.55 25.62
N GLY A 7 -45.84 12.70 24.97
CA GLY A 7 -45.86 12.42 23.54
C GLY A 7 -45.69 13.59 22.56
N GLY A 8 -44.50 13.69 21.98
CA GLY A 8 -44.25 14.34 20.69
C GLY A 8 -43.14 13.60 19.95
N GLY A 9 -43.50 12.57 19.18
CA GLY A 9 -42.65 12.08 18.10
C GLY A 9 -42.58 13.13 16.99
N GLY A 10 -41.42 13.26 16.37
CA GLY A 10 -41.16 14.25 15.33
C GLY A 10 -39.70 14.21 14.91
N ASP A 11 -39.37 13.13 14.21
CA ASP A 11 -38.38 12.96 13.15
C ASP A 11 -37.19 13.93 13.08
N GLY A 12 -36.01 13.32 13.17
CA GLY A 12 -34.73 13.97 12.97
C GLY A 12 -34.63 14.62 11.60
N ALA A 13 -34.44 15.93 11.60
CA ALA A 13 -33.98 16.68 10.44
C ALA A 13 -32.48 16.98 10.61
N ASN A 14 -31.64 15.94 10.51
CA ASN A 14 -30.21 16.14 10.24
C ASN A 14 -30.01 16.21 8.71
N GLY A 15 -30.51 17.29 8.11
CA GLY A 15 -30.52 17.51 6.66
C GLY A 15 -29.29 18.27 6.17
N GLY A 16 -28.09 17.80 6.52
CA GLY A 16 -26.81 18.33 6.04
C GLY A 16 -25.87 17.22 5.58
N GLY A 17 -26.43 16.11 5.09
CA GLY A 17 -25.67 14.94 4.66
C GLY A 17 -25.06 15.13 3.28
N GLY A 18 -23.97 15.89 3.18
CA GLY A 18 -23.03 15.68 2.07
C GLY A 18 -22.61 14.20 2.05
N PRO A 19 -22.24 13.64 0.88
CA PRO A 19 -21.75 12.26 0.83
C PRO A 19 -20.64 12.10 1.86
N GLY A 20 -20.79 11.10 2.74
CA GLY A 20 -19.79 10.78 3.74
C GLY A 20 -18.41 10.56 3.12
N PRO A 21 -17.32 10.58 3.92
CA PRO A 21 -15.97 10.42 3.40
C PRO A 21 -15.86 9.14 2.57
N VAL A 22 -15.40 9.30 1.32
CA VAL A 22 -15.22 8.20 0.38
C VAL A 22 -13.87 7.52 0.64
N ILE A 23 -13.90 6.21 0.87
CA ILE A 23 -12.69 5.42 1.12
C ILE A 23 -12.25 4.76 -0.19
N ALA A 24 -10.98 4.94 -0.52
CA ALA A 24 -10.34 4.33 -1.68
C ALA A 24 -9.30 3.29 -1.23
N GLU A 25 -9.17 2.24 -2.03
CA GLU A 25 -8.05 1.32 -1.97
C GLU A 25 -6.93 1.83 -2.88
N ILE A 26 -5.71 1.82 -2.33
CA ILE A 26 -4.49 2.27 -3.00
C ILE A 26 -3.42 1.20 -2.80
N ALA A 27 -2.52 1.08 -3.78
CA ALA A 27 -1.31 0.25 -3.67
C ALA A 27 -0.06 1.13 -3.75
N PHE A 28 0.90 0.86 -2.88
CA PHE A 28 2.21 1.51 -2.95
C PHE A 28 3.11 0.74 -3.91
N ASP A 29 3.65 1.43 -4.90
CA ASP A 29 4.67 0.91 -5.80
C ASP A 29 6.05 1.18 -5.19
N THR A 30 6.76 0.10 -4.82
CA THR A 30 8.07 0.17 -4.17
C THR A 30 9.18 0.64 -5.09
N ASP A 31 9.02 0.49 -6.41
CA ASP A 31 10.05 0.87 -7.38
C ASP A 31 10.01 2.37 -7.67
N THR A 32 8.80 2.94 -7.70
CA THR A 32 8.60 4.37 -8.01
C THR A 32 8.32 5.24 -6.78
N GLY A 33 7.96 4.63 -5.64
CA GLY A 33 7.54 5.33 -4.43
C GLY A 33 6.16 6.00 -4.55
N MET A 34 5.38 5.65 -5.57
CA MET A 34 4.08 6.28 -5.85
C MET A 34 2.92 5.43 -5.36
N TRP A 35 1.83 6.10 -5.01
CA TRP A 35 0.56 5.46 -4.70
C TRP A 35 -0.31 5.36 -5.95
N THR A 36 -0.76 4.14 -6.25
CA THR A 36 -1.67 3.86 -7.36
C THR A 36 -3.06 3.59 -6.83
N TYR A 37 -4.03 4.36 -7.30
CA TYR A 37 -5.44 4.11 -7.05
C TYR A 37 -5.87 2.75 -7.62
N LYS A 38 -6.63 1.97 -6.84
CA LYS A 38 -7.18 0.68 -7.27
C LYS A 38 -8.68 0.73 -7.46
N MET A 39 -9.43 1.04 -6.40
CA MET A 39 -10.89 1.11 -6.46
C MET A 39 -11.46 1.90 -5.28
N LEU A 40 -12.75 2.27 -5.36
CA LEU A 40 -13.50 2.71 -4.19
C LEU A 40 -13.90 1.51 -3.34
N ARG A 41 -14.00 1.71 -2.02
CA ARG A 41 -14.41 0.71 -1.04
C ARG A 41 -15.74 1.10 -0.41
N PRO A 42 -16.87 0.97 -1.15
CA PRO A 42 -18.19 1.30 -0.61
C PRO A 42 -18.61 0.34 0.52
N ASP A 43 -17.94 -0.81 0.62
CA ASP A 43 -18.08 -1.77 1.71
C ASP A 43 -17.44 -1.30 3.03
N LYS A 44 -16.57 -0.29 2.99
CA LYS A 44 -15.87 0.23 4.17
C LYS A 44 -16.49 1.54 4.63
N ASN A 45 -16.75 1.61 5.94
CA ASN A 45 -17.19 2.84 6.62
C ASN A 45 -16.04 3.60 7.29
N GLN A 46 -14.85 2.99 7.38
CA GLN A 46 -13.64 3.60 7.94
C GLN A 46 -12.38 3.18 7.16
N PRO A 47 -11.37 4.07 7.04
CA PRO A 47 -10.08 3.71 6.50
C PRO A 47 -9.33 2.78 7.47
N ASN A 48 -8.22 2.21 7.01
CA ASN A 48 -7.35 1.41 7.87
C ASN A 48 -6.73 2.29 8.98
N TYR A 49 -6.57 1.73 10.18
CA TYR A 49 -5.82 2.39 11.24
C TYR A 49 -4.35 2.56 10.83
N VAL A 50 -3.70 3.61 11.37
CA VAL A 50 -2.29 3.90 11.07
C VAL A 50 -1.37 2.72 11.37
N THR A 51 -1.66 1.94 12.41
CA THR A 51 -0.90 0.73 12.75
C THR A 51 -0.93 -0.30 11.62
N THR A 52 -2.10 -0.55 11.02
CA THR A 52 -2.24 -1.45 9.86
C THR A 52 -1.48 -0.92 8.65
N VAL A 53 -1.54 0.39 8.39
CA VAL A 53 -0.80 1.01 7.28
C VAL A 53 0.72 0.86 7.50
N MET A 54 1.21 1.09 8.72
CA MET A 54 2.63 0.93 9.03
C MET A 54 3.09 -0.53 8.94
N SER A 55 2.29 -1.48 9.42
CA SER A 55 2.60 -2.92 9.27
C SER A 55 2.71 -3.33 7.81
N THR A 56 1.76 -2.93 6.97
CA THR A 56 1.82 -3.21 5.53
C THR A 56 3.01 -2.54 4.85
N MET A 57 3.42 -1.34 5.29
CA MET A 57 4.65 -0.70 4.80
C MET A 57 5.93 -1.46 5.20
N ILE A 58 5.99 -1.99 6.42
CA ILE A 58 7.11 -2.82 6.86
C ILE A 58 7.19 -4.09 6.03
N GLU A 59 6.06 -4.75 5.80
CA GLU A 59 5.99 -5.94 4.94
C GLU A 59 6.49 -5.65 3.51
N LEU A 60 6.15 -4.50 2.94
CA LEU A 60 6.66 -4.08 1.63
C LEU A 60 8.17 -3.77 1.66
N ALA A 61 8.68 -3.18 2.74
CA ALA A 61 10.09 -2.84 2.90
C ALA A 61 10.98 -4.07 3.13
N GLU A 62 10.47 -5.09 3.80
CA GLU A 62 11.14 -6.38 4.03
C GLU A 62 10.88 -7.39 2.90
N GLY A 63 10.00 -7.04 1.97
CA GLY A 63 9.62 -7.86 0.83
C GLY A 63 10.80 -8.14 -0.09
N ILE A 64 10.97 -9.42 -0.42
CA ILE A 64 11.99 -9.88 -1.39
C ILE A 64 11.40 -9.74 -2.80
N CYS A 65 12.10 -9.07 -3.72
CA CYS A 65 11.65 -8.99 -5.10
C CYS A 65 11.70 -10.35 -5.80
N GLY A 66 10.92 -10.51 -6.90
CA GLY A 66 10.82 -11.78 -7.61
C GLY A 66 12.18 -12.27 -8.14
N GLU A 67 13.02 -11.36 -8.59
CA GLU A 67 14.36 -11.63 -9.10
C GLU A 67 15.31 -12.14 -8.01
N GLU A 68 15.26 -11.53 -6.82
CA GLU A 68 16.04 -11.96 -5.66
C GLU A 68 15.61 -13.35 -5.19
N LEU A 69 14.29 -13.59 -5.15
CA LEU A 69 13.74 -14.89 -4.80
C LEU A 69 14.21 -15.97 -5.80
N GLN A 70 14.10 -15.70 -7.10
CA GLN A 70 14.56 -16.64 -8.13
C GLN A 70 16.07 -16.91 -8.04
N TYR A 71 16.87 -15.87 -7.79
CA TYR A 71 18.31 -16.00 -7.60
C TYR A 71 18.65 -16.93 -6.42
N ARG A 72 18.04 -16.67 -5.26
CA ARG A 72 18.28 -17.48 -4.05
C ARG A 72 17.73 -18.90 -4.14
N MET A 73 16.67 -19.13 -4.90
CA MET A 73 16.12 -20.48 -5.10
C MET A 73 16.91 -21.30 -6.12
N SER A 74 17.63 -20.64 -7.04
CA SER A 74 18.40 -21.31 -8.09
C SER A 74 19.88 -21.52 -7.74
N THR A 75 20.36 -20.99 -6.62
CA THR A 75 21.75 -21.20 -6.20
C THR A 75 21.99 -22.63 -5.70
N SER A 76 23.07 -23.25 -6.19
CA SER A 76 23.55 -24.54 -5.72
C SER A 76 24.20 -24.47 -4.33
N HIS A 77 24.50 -23.27 -3.84
CA HIS A 77 25.18 -23.03 -2.57
C HIS A 77 24.49 -21.91 -1.78
N PRO A 78 23.37 -22.21 -1.09
CA PRO A 78 22.59 -21.21 -0.33
C PRO A 78 23.40 -20.48 0.76
N SER A 79 24.44 -21.14 1.29
CA SER A 79 25.34 -20.57 2.30
C SER A 79 26.28 -19.48 1.75
N ARG A 80 26.32 -19.30 0.43
CA ARG A 80 27.12 -18.28 -0.26
C ARG A 80 26.22 -17.25 -0.94
N ASP A 81 25.24 -16.73 -0.20
CA ASP A 81 24.38 -15.66 -0.72
C ASP A 81 25.21 -14.40 -1.00
N ASP A 82 25.31 -14.05 -2.28
CA ASP A 82 25.99 -12.86 -2.79
C ASP A 82 25.07 -11.97 -3.65
N TRP A 83 23.74 -12.12 -3.52
CA TRP A 83 22.74 -11.38 -4.30
C TRP A 83 23.04 -9.87 -4.36
N GLY A 84 23.24 -9.23 -3.20
CA GLY A 84 23.50 -7.79 -3.14
C GLY A 84 24.76 -7.36 -3.91
N THR A 85 25.75 -8.25 -4.03
CA THR A 85 26.95 -8.01 -4.84
C THR A 85 26.67 -8.16 -6.32
N GLN A 86 25.89 -9.17 -6.72
CA GLN A 86 25.50 -9.38 -8.11
C GLN A 86 24.59 -8.25 -8.62
N LEU A 87 23.65 -7.79 -7.79
CA LEU A 87 22.76 -6.69 -8.10
C LEU A 87 23.55 -5.40 -8.38
N LYS A 88 24.51 -5.04 -7.51
CA LYS A 88 25.39 -3.88 -7.73
C LYS A 88 26.20 -3.99 -9.03
N LYS A 89 26.72 -5.18 -9.34
CA LYS A 89 27.44 -5.42 -10.60
C LYS A 89 26.52 -5.23 -11.81
N MET A 90 25.29 -5.73 -11.75
CA MET A 90 24.30 -5.58 -12.84
C MET A 90 23.88 -4.13 -13.02
N GLN A 91 23.59 -3.41 -11.95
CA GLN A 91 23.24 -1.99 -11.99
C GLN A 91 24.38 -1.17 -12.63
N GLY A 92 25.64 -1.43 -12.24
CA GLY A 92 26.80 -0.79 -12.85
C GLY A 92 26.89 -1.03 -14.36
N LYS A 93 26.68 -2.29 -14.80
CA LYS A 93 26.65 -2.63 -16.24
C LYS A 93 25.51 -1.93 -16.97
N ALA A 94 24.32 -1.84 -16.38
CA ALA A 94 23.16 -1.19 -16.97
C ALA A 94 23.38 0.32 -17.17
N VAL A 95 23.99 1.00 -16.20
CA VAL A 95 24.36 2.42 -16.32
C VAL A 95 25.37 2.62 -17.45
N LEU A 96 26.43 1.81 -17.51
CA LEU A 96 27.44 1.90 -18.58
C LEU A 96 26.81 1.67 -19.96
N PHE A 97 25.92 0.69 -20.08
CA PHE A 97 25.21 0.42 -21.34
C PHE A 97 24.34 1.61 -21.77
N ARG A 98 23.63 2.25 -20.83
CA ARG A 98 22.85 3.46 -21.12
C ARG A 98 23.73 4.61 -21.60
N MET A 99 24.92 4.79 -21.03
CA MET A 99 25.86 5.85 -21.42
C MET A 99 26.49 5.63 -22.79
N GLN A 100 26.56 4.39 -23.28
CA GLN A 100 27.17 4.05 -24.57
C GLN A 100 26.21 4.14 -25.76
N LYS A 101 24.89 4.22 -25.52
CA LYS A 101 23.91 4.44 -26.61
C LYS A 101 23.72 5.94 -26.84
N PRO A 102 24.08 6.50 -28.01
CA PRO A 102 23.63 7.83 -28.39
C PRO A 102 22.11 7.79 -28.60
N VAL A 103 21.43 8.86 -28.19
CA VAL A 103 19.98 9.08 -28.36
C VAL A 103 19.61 9.06 -29.83
#